data_AF-A0AAN9BGP3-F1
#
_entry.id   AF-A0AAN9BGP3-F1
#
_cell.length_a   1.000
_cell.length_b   1.000
_cell.length_c   1.000
_cell.angle_alpha   90.00
_cell.angle_beta   90.00
_cell.angle_gamma   90.00
#
_symmetry.space_group_name_H-M   'P 1'
#
loop_
_entity.id
_entity.type
_entity.pdbx_description
1 polymer ?
#
loop_
_entity_poly.entity_id
_entity_poly.type
_entity_poly.pdbx_seq_one_letter_code
_entity_poly.pdbx_strand_id
1 'polypeptide(L)'
;MSTLIIAQGVVGGLFIAEDTVLHDEIKKTVGDKVKNDFQANGTDVFDFSINMLHYLLDCCGIRGWDDFNNTPKPPSCCNRTIIDGDSSWDDERQECASDPPTAPDSYYNQEGCYVVLQDKILEHLTLIAVAFAVILFIQLLEVIFACLIVKDVNNADSKVGPY
;
A
#
# COMPACT_ATOMS: atom_id res chain seq x y z
N MET A 1 -22.30 -11.13 -2.68
CA MET A 1 -22.39 -9.67 -2.88
C MET A 1 -22.51 -8.91 -1.56
N SER A 2 -23.55 -9.14 -0.75
CA SER A 2 -23.80 -8.32 0.45
C SER A 2 -22.69 -8.36 1.51
N THR A 3 -21.98 -9.49 1.63
CA THR A 3 -20.79 -9.61 2.50
C THR A 3 -19.64 -8.70 2.08
N LEU A 4 -19.48 -8.46 0.77
CA LEU A 4 -18.42 -7.58 0.24
C LEU A 4 -18.70 -6.12 0.56
N ILE A 5 -19.95 -5.67 0.43
CA ILE A 5 -20.38 -4.30 0.77
C ILE A 5 -20.07 -4.01 2.25
N ILE A 6 -20.43 -4.93 3.14
CA ILE A 6 -20.17 -4.80 4.58
C ILE A 6 -18.67 -4.77 4.85
N ALA A 7 -17.90 -5.69 4.27
CA ALA A 7 -16.45 -5.73 4.44
C ALA A 7 -15.76 -4.45 3.95
N GLN A 8 -16.15 -3.93 2.77
CA GLN A 8 -15.61 -2.68 2.22
C GLN A 8 -15.90 -1.49 3.14
N GLY A 9 -17.12 -1.40 3.68
CA GLY A 9 -17.47 -0.34 4.63
C GLY A 9 -16.67 -0.41 5.93
N VAL A 10 -16.47 -1.61 6.49
CA VAL A 10 -15.67 -1.80 7.71
C VAL A 10 -14.20 -1.45 7.47
N VAL A 11 -13.59 -1.97 6.39
CA VAL A 11 -12.18 -1.72 6.07
C VAL A 11 -11.95 -0.24 5.76
N GLY A 12 -12.81 0.37 4.93
CA GLY A 12 -12.71 1.80 4.61
C GLY A 12 -12.85 2.69 5.84
N GLY A 13 -13.81 2.40 6.72
CA GLY A 13 -14.00 3.14 7.97
C GLY A 13 -12.82 3.00 8.93
N LEU A 14 -12.26 1.79 9.06
CA LEU A 14 -11.11 1.55 9.92
C LEU A 14 -9.85 2.23 9.40
N PHE A 15 -9.66 2.29 8.09
CA PHE A 15 -8.49 2.92 7.47
C PHE A 15 -8.52 4.45 7.54
N ILE A 16 -9.70 5.07 7.43
CA ILE A 16 -9.87 6.54 7.50
C ILE A 16 -9.73 7.06 8.94
N ALA A 17 -10.03 6.23 9.94
CA ALA A 17 -9.84 6.62 11.34
C ALA A 17 -8.34 6.71 11.65
N GLU A 18 -7.85 7.95 11.79
CA GLU A 18 -6.44 8.33 11.93
C GLU A 18 -5.81 7.73 13.22
N ASP A 19 -6.56 7.67 14.32
CA ASP A 19 -6.11 7.17 15.62
C ASP A 19 -6.48 5.69 15.89
N THR A 20 -6.31 4.82 14.89
CA THR A 20 -6.60 3.40 15.09
C THR A 20 -5.38 2.61 15.50
N VAL A 21 -5.58 1.67 16.45
CA VAL A 21 -4.63 0.62 16.84
C VAL A 21 -4.11 -0.16 15.62
N LEU A 22 -4.87 -0.17 14.53
CA LEU A 22 -4.46 -0.79 13.27
C LEU A 22 -3.20 -0.15 12.70
N HIS A 23 -3.12 1.19 12.65
CA HIS A 23 -1.98 1.88 12.03
C HIS A 23 -0.69 1.60 12.79
N ASP A 24 -0.76 1.63 14.12
CA ASP A 24 0.35 1.28 15.01
C ASP A 24 0.80 -0.18 14.83
N GLU A 25 -0.16 -1.11 14.75
CA GLU A 25 0.15 -2.54 14.61
C GLU A 25 0.76 -2.85 13.24
N ILE A 26 0.31 -2.18 12.16
CA ILE A 26 0.93 -2.30 10.84
C ILE A 26 2.35 -1.75 10.87
N LYS A 27 2.53 -0.52 11.37
CA LYS A 27 3.84 0.14 11.45
C LYS A 27 4.83 -0.68 12.26
N LYS A 28 4.37 -1.28 13.36
CA LYS A 28 5.15 -2.18 14.21
C LYS A 28 5.46 -3.50 13.53
N THR A 29 4.44 -4.25 13.09
CA THR A 29 4.60 -5.60 12.52
C THR A 29 5.46 -5.58 11.27
N VAL A 30 5.17 -4.67 10.34
CA VAL A 30 5.92 -4.59 9.07
C VAL A 30 7.29 -3.97 9.33
N GLY A 31 7.40 -2.94 10.19
CA GLY A 31 8.68 -2.34 10.54
C GLY A 31 9.63 -3.31 11.26
N ASP A 32 9.11 -4.13 12.17
CA ASP A 32 9.89 -5.19 12.83
C ASP A 32 10.31 -6.26 11.82
N LYS A 33 9.45 -6.59 10.86
CA LYS A 33 9.83 -7.51 9.78
C LYS A 33 10.92 -6.93 8.88
N VAL A 34 10.83 -5.64 8.52
CA VAL A 34 11.90 -4.96 7.78
C VAL A 34 13.20 -5.00 8.57
N LYS A 35 13.17 -4.65 9.86
CA LYS A 35 14.38 -4.62 10.69
C LYS A 35 15.07 -5.99 10.83
N ASN A 36 14.30 -7.08 10.91
CA ASN A 36 14.83 -8.41 11.22
C ASN A 36 15.07 -9.29 9.99
N ASP A 37 14.22 -9.17 8.96
CA ASP A 37 14.18 -10.13 7.86
C ASP A 37 14.58 -9.52 6.53
N PHE A 38 14.58 -8.19 6.39
CA PHE A 38 14.85 -7.55 5.11
C PHE A 38 16.31 -7.74 4.68
N GLN A 39 16.48 -8.09 3.41
CA GLN A 39 17.79 -8.19 2.78
C GLN A 39 17.82 -7.27 1.55
N ALA A 40 18.75 -6.31 1.51
CA ALA A 40 18.86 -5.35 0.41
C ALA A 40 18.97 -6.04 -0.97
N ASN A 41 19.73 -7.14 -1.03
CA ASN A 41 19.93 -7.97 -2.22
C ASN A 41 19.12 -9.29 -2.17
N GLY A 42 18.11 -9.37 -1.30
CA GLY A 42 17.27 -10.54 -1.17
C GLY A 42 16.41 -10.76 -2.42
N THR A 43 16.19 -12.02 -2.77
CA THR A 43 15.33 -12.41 -3.90
C THR A 43 13.89 -12.65 -3.47
N ASP A 44 13.59 -12.52 -2.18
CA ASP A 44 12.26 -12.78 -1.65
C ASP A 44 11.29 -11.67 -2.04
N VAL A 45 10.02 -12.06 -2.22
CA VAL A 45 8.94 -11.13 -2.62
C VAL A 45 8.79 -9.99 -1.62
N PHE A 46 9.10 -10.25 -0.34
CA PHE A 46 9.08 -9.22 0.69
C PHE A 46 10.12 -8.15 0.43
N ASP A 47 11.38 -8.52 0.20
CA ASP A 47 12.48 -7.59 -0.05
C ASP A 47 12.22 -6.78 -1.33
N PHE A 48 11.77 -7.45 -2.38
CA PHE A 48 11.39 -6.78 -3.62
C PHE A 48 10.28 -5.75 -3.38
N SER A 49 9.25 -6.10 -2.61
CA SER A 49 8.12 -5.19 -2.32
C SER A 49 8.56 -3.98 -1.51
N ILE A 50 9.45 -4.16 -0.53
CA ILE A 50 9.99 -3.07 0.29
C ILE A 50 10.90 -2.17 -0.55
N ASN A 51 11.77 -2.74 -1.38
CA ASN A 51 12.58 -1.97 -2.33
C ASN A 51 11.73 -1.14 -3.30
N MET A 52 10.65 -1.73 -3.82
CA MET A 52 9.72 -1.02 -4.70
C MET A 52 8.94 0.07 -3.95
N LEU A 53 8.58 -0.18 -2.69
CA LEU A 53 7.93 0.80 -1.82
C LEU A 53 8.81 2.02 -1.61
N HIS A 54 10.09 1.81 -1.26
CA HIS A 54 11.07 2.89 -1.10
C HIS A 54 11.16 3.78 -2.36
N TYR A 55 11.25 3.15 -3.54
CA TYR A 55 11.36 3.88 -4.81
C TYR A 55 10.07 4.62 -5.21
N LEU A 56 8.90 3.98 -5.07
CA LEU A 56 7.63 4.58 -5.49
C LEU A 56 7.18 5.74 -4.60
N LEU A 57 7.48 5.66 -3.31
CA LEU A 57 7.05 6.64 -2.33
C LEU A 57 8.13 7.65 -1.94
N ASP A 58 9.38 7.47 -2.37
CA ASP A 58 10.53 8.32 -1.99
C ASP A 58 10.72 8.37 -0.46
N CYS A 59 10.83 7.17 0.13
CA CYS A 59 10.91 6.93 1.57
C CYS A 59 11.95 5.86 1.89
N CYS A 60 12.28 5.69 3.16
CA CYS A 60 13.19 4.62 3.61
C CYS A 60 12.68 3.93 4.87
N GLY A 61 12.59 2.61 4.82
CA GLY A 61 12.05 1.80 5.91
C GLY A 61 10.55 2.06 6.12
N ILE A 62 9.95 1.36 7.07
CA ILE A 62 8.52 1.56 7.38
C ILE A 62 8.35 2.72 8.36
N ARG A 63 9.23 2.78 9.36
CA ARG A 63 9.23 3.79 10.43
C ARG A 63 10.16 4.96 10.16
N GLY A 64 10.96 4.84 9.11
CA GLY A 64 12.07 5.73 8.78
C GLY A 64 13.34 4.91 8.62
N TRP A 65 14.40 5.59 8.23
CA TRP A 65 15.71 4.99 8.03
C TRP A 65 16.31 4.31 9.29
N ASP A 66 15.77 4.58 10.48
CA ASP A 66 16.16 3.96 11.75
C ASP A 66 15.91 2.44 11.76
N ASP A 67 15.02 1.97 10.89
CA ASP A 67 14.81 0.54 10.66
C ASP A 67 16.10 -0.17 10.20
N PHE A 68 17.08 0.60 9.67
CA PHE A 68 18.36 0.11 9.19
C PHE A 68 19.56 0.61 10.00
N ASN A 69 19.42 1.20 11.18
CA ASN A 69 20.55 1.82 11.91
C ASN A 69 21.76 0.90 12.19
N ASN A 70 21.59 -0.43 12.15
CA ASN A 70 22.67 -1.40 12.37
C ASN A 70 23.09 -2.16 11.09
N THR A 71 22.54 -1.77 9.93
CA THR A 71 22.77 -2.44 8.65
C THR A 71 22.99 -1.39 7.56
N PRO A 72 23.71 -1.71 6.47
CA PRO A 72 23.69 -0.90 5.27
C PRO A 72 22.25 -0.52 4.86
N LYS A 73 21.99 0.77 4.65
CA LYS A 73 20.72 1.22 4.06
C LYS A 73 20.65 0.68 2.63
N PRO A 74 19.52 0.10 2.18
CA PRO A 74 19.44 -0.43 0.84
C PRO A 74 19.53 0.69 -0.21
N PRO A 75 20.06 0.40 -1.41
CA PRO A 75 20.13 1.38 -2.50
C PRO A 75 18.76 1.99 -2.86
N SER A 76 17.68 1.26 -2.62
CA SER A 76 16.30 1.71 -2.84
C SER A 76 15.88 2.87 -1.92
N CYS A 77 16.56 3.07 -0.78
CA CYS A 77 16.35 4.21 0.11
C CYS A 77 16.98 5.51 -0.42
N CYS A 78 17.73 5.46 -1.52
CA CYS A 78 18.32 6.65 -2.10
C CYS A 78 17.24 7.63 -2.56
N ASN A 79 17.53 8.92 -2.48
CA ASN A 79 16.64 9.95 -2.98
C ASN A 79 16.39 9.73 -4.47
N ARG A 80 15.12 9.82 -4.87
CA ARG A 80 14.73 9.61 -6.26
C ARG A 80 15.43 10.55 -7.24
N THR A 81 15.79 11.76 -6.83
CA THR A 81 16.54 12.72 -7.67
C THR A 81 17.90 12.18 -8.08
N ILE A 82 18.55 11.41 -7.19
CA ILE A 82 19.82 10.74 -7.46
C ILE A 82 19.56 9.54 -8.38
N ILE A 83 18.57 8.69 -8.06
CA ILE A 83 18.24 7.49 -8.84
C ILE A 83 17.84 7.81 -10.28
N ASP A 84 16.95 8.78 -10.48
CA ASP A 84 16.41 9.17 -11.78
C ASP A 84 17.22 10.32 -12.44
N GLY A 85 18.32 10.77 -11.80
CA GLY A 85 19.16 11.88 -12.27
C GLY A 85 19.80 11.66 -13.64
N ASP A 86 20.33 12.71 -14.25
CA ASP A 86 21.17 12.57 -15.47
C ASP A 86 22.60 12.13 -15.11
N SER A 87 23.49 12.06 -16.10
CA SER A 87 24.88 11.59 -15.87
C SER A 87 25.69 12.43 -14.88
N SER A 88 25.19 13.60 -14.45
CA SER A 88 25.83 14.38 -13.38
C SER A 88 25.68 13.74 -12.00
N TRP A 89 24.75 12.80 -11.84
CA TRP A 89 24.48 12.08 -10.58
C TRP A 89 25.05 10.65 -10.56
N ASP A 90 25.89 10.29 -11.53
CA ASP A 90 26.40 8.91 -11.67
C ASP A 90 27.30 8.51 -10.49
N ASP A 91 28.11 9.45 -9.99
CA ASP A 91 28.96 9.23 -8.82
C ASP A 91 28.11 9.05 -7.56
N GLU A 92 27.13 9.93 -7.33
CA GLU A 92 26.21 9.85 -6.18
C GLU A 92 25.36 8.58 -6.21
N ARG A 93 24.89 8.16 -7.39
CA ARG A 93 24.20 6.88 -7.55
C ARG A 93 25.08 5.72 -7.16
N GLN A 94 26.33 5.74 -7.60
CA GLN A 94 27.28 4.68 -7.27
C GLN A 94 27.61 4.66 -5.77
N GLU A 95 27.74 5.83 -5.13
CA GLU A 95 27.96 5.95 -3.68
C GLU A 95 26.76 5.51 -2.85
N CYS A 96 25.55 5.75 -3.36
CA CYS A 96 24.32 5.37 -2.67
C CYS A 96 24.00 3.88 -2.80
N ALA A 97 24.41 3.29 -3.93
CA ALA A 97 24.25 1.87 -4.23
C ALA A 97 25.45 1.00 -3.83
N SER A 98 26.49 1.58 -3.23
CA SER A 98 27.68 0.84 -2.81
C SER A 98 27.39 -0.05 -1.59
N ASP A 99 28.09 -1.19 -1.51
CA ASP A 99 28.08 -2.08 -0.36
C ASP A 99 29.53 -2.28 0.13
N PRO A 100 29.94 -1.73 1.28
CA PRO A 100 29.12 -0.93 2.19
C PRO A 100 28.83 0.48 1.62
N PRO A 101 27.70 1.10 2.00
CA PRO A 101 27.32 2.42 1.53
C PRO A 101 28.33 3.48 1.98
N THR A 102 28.80 4.26 1.01
CA THR A 102 29.77 5.35 1.21
C THR A 102 29.13 6.73 1.15
N ALA A 103 27.87 6.80 0.69
CA ALA A 103 27.13 8.04 0.56
C ALA A 103 26.86 8.72 1.92
N PRO A 104 26.81 10.06 1.95
CA PRO A 104 26.35 10.80 3.11
C PRO A 104 24.87 10.55 3.38
N ASP A 105 24.45 10.70 4.64
CA ASP A 105 23.06 10.53 5.08
C ASP A 105 22.06 11.42 4.31
N SER A 106 22.49 12.55 3.76
CA SER A 106 21.67 13.44 2.94
C SER A 106 21.21 12.83 1.61
N TYR A 107 21.83 11.73 1.15
CA TYR A 107 21.43 11.05 -0.09
C TYR A 107 20.30 10.04 0.13
N TYR A 108 19.98 9.73 1.38
CA TYR A 108 18.91 8.80 1.73
C TYR A 108 17.66 9.55 2.15
N ASN A 109 16.51 8.99 1.79
CA ASN A 109 15.24 9.42 2.35
C ASN A 109 15.20 9.10 3.84
N GLN A 110 14.79 10.06 4.66
CA GLN A 110 14.73 9.90 6.12
C GLN A 110 13.33 9.46 6.58
N GLU A 111 12.32 9.88 5.84
CA GLU A 111 10.91 9.62 6.16
C GLU A 111 10.55 8.14 5.97
N GLY A 112 9.72 7.64 6.89
CA GLY A 112 9.21 6.28 6.84
C GLY A 112 8.10 6.12 5.81
N CYS A 113 8.13 5.03 5.06
CA CYS A 113 7.16 4.76 4.00
C CYS A 113 5.72 4.68 4.48
N TYR A 114 5.50 4.32 5.76
CA TYR A 114 4.15 4.31 6.31
C TYR A 114 3.51 5.70 6.33
N VAL A 115 4.28 6.69 6.79
CA VAL A 115 3.82 8.08 6.92
C VAL A 115 3.60 8.67 5.53
N VAL A 116 4.58 8.51 4.63
CA VAL A 116 4.45 9.02 3.25
C VAL A 116 3.29 8.36 2.50
N LEU A 117 3.04 7.06 2.73
CA LEU A 117 1.89 6.38 2.15
C LEU A 117 0.57 6.96 2.68
N GLN A 118 0.45 7.17 4.00
CA GLN A 118 -0.72 7.81 4.60
C GLN A 118 -0.95 9.20 4.03
N ASP A 119 0.10 10.03 3.95
CA ASP A 119 -0.01 11.40 3.43
C ASP A 119 -0.51 11.40 1.99
N LYS A 120 0.02 10.52 1.12
CA LYS A 120 -0.46 10.39 -0.26
C LYS A 120 -1.92 9.90 -0.35
N ILE A 121 -2.33 9.01 0.55
CA ILE A 121 -3.74 8.55 0.59
C ILE A 121 -4.64 9.70 1.03
N LEU A 122 -4.24 10.47 2.03
CA LEU A 122 -5.00 11.61 2.54
C LEU A 122 -5.09 12.74 1.49
N GLU A 123 -4.00 13.01 0.76
CA GLU A 123 -3.96 13.97 -0.34
C GLU A 123 -4.97 13.60 -1.45
N HIS A 124 -5.10 12.31 -1.75
CA HIS A 124 -6.02 11.81 -2.78
C HIS A 124 -7.33 11.25 -2.23
N LEU A 125 -7.64 11.50 -0.96
CA LEU A 125 -8.78 10.90 -0.27
C LEU A 125 -10.10 11.17 -0.99
N THR A 126 -10.28 12.39 -1.50
CA THR A 126 -11.50 12.77 -2.24
C THR A 126 -11.68 11.91 -3.49
N LEU A 127 -10.63 11.68 -4.28
CA LEU A 127 -10.69 10.85 -5.49
C LEU A 127 -10.96 9.39 -5.13
N ILE A 128 -10.29 8.87 -4.11
CA ILE A 128 -10.46 7.49 -3.63
C ILE A 128 -11.89 7.30 -3.11
N ALA A 129 -12.41 8.24 -2.32
CA ALA A 129 -13.77 8.19 -1.77
C ALA A 129 -14.83 8.19 -2.88
N VAL A 130 -14.65 9.01 -3.93
CA VAL A 130 -15.54 9.01 -5.09
C VAL A 130 -15.50 7.66 -5.81
N ALA A 131 -14.31 7.12 -6.06
CA ALA A 131 -14.17 5.80 -6.69
C ALA A 131 -14.84 4.70 -5.85
N PHE A 132 -14.65 4.73 -4.52
CA PHE A 132 -15.30 3.81 -3.58
C PHE A 132 -16.84 3.92 -3.63
N ALA A 133 -17.38 5.15 -3.66
CA ALA A 133 -18.81 5.38 -3.74
C ALA A 133 -19.42 4.82 -5.04
N VAL A 134 -18.72 4.98 -6.17
CA VAL A 134 -19.16 4.42 -7.47
C VAL A 134 -19.18 2.90 -7.43
N ILE A 135 -18.15 2.26 -6.88
CA ILE A 135 -18.08 0.80 -6.74
C ILE A 135 -19.23 0.30 -5.87
N LEU A 136 -19.48 0.93 -4.72
CA LEU A 136 -20.58 0.57 -3.83
C LEU A 136 -21.94 0.73 -4.52
N PHE A 137 -22.12 1.80 -5.31
CA PHE A 137 -23.34 2.01 -6.07
C PHE A 137 -23.59 0.90 -7.11
N ILE A 138 -22.55 0.51 -7.86
CA ILE A 138 -22.64 -0.59 -8.83
C ILE A 138 -22.99 -1.91 -8.12
N GLN A 139 -22.34 -2.20 -6.99
CA GLN A 139 -22.63 -3.42 -6.22
C GLN A 139 -24.07 -3.47 -5.71
N LEU A 140 -24.63 -2.32 -5.31
CA LEU A 140 -26.04 -2.24 -4.91
C LEU A 140 -26.98 -2.53 -6.09
N LEU A 141 -26.69 -2.00 -7.29
CA LEU A 141 -27.45 -2.31 -8.49
C LEU A 141 -27.41 -3.81 -8.83
N GLU A 142 -26.25 -4.44 -8.68
CA GLU A 142 -26.09 -5.89 -8.91
C GLU A 142 -26.96 -6.72 -7.96
N VAL A 143 -27.05 -6.33 -6.68
CA VAL A 143 -27.95 -7.00 -5.71
C VAL A 143 -29.41 -6.79 -6.10
N ILE A 144 -29.80 -5.57 -6.48
CA ILE A 144 -31.17 -5.29 -6.91
C ILE A 144 -31.55 -6.14 -8.11
N PHE A 145 -30.70 -6.17 -9.15
CA PHE A 145 -30.96 -6.98 -10.34
C PHE A 145 -31.03 -8.47 -10.02
N ALA A 146 -30.13 -9.00 -9.18
CA ALA A 146 -30.20 -10.39 -8.73
C ALA A 146 -31.54 -10.71 -8.03
N CYS A 147 -32.01 -9.83 -7.14
CA CYS A 147 -33.29 -9.99 -6.47
C CYS A 147 -34.49 -9.94 -7.44
N LEU A 148 -34.45 -9.05 -8.44
CA LEU A 148 -35.50 -8.96 -9.46
C LEU A 148 -35.58 -10.22 -10.32
N ILE A 149 -34.43 -10.76 -10.73
CA ILE A 149 -34.35 -12.01 -11.52
C ILE A 149 -34.89 -13.19 -10.72
N VAL A 150 -34.46 -13.36 -9.47
CA VAL A 150 -34.94 -14.46 -8.61
C VAL A 150 -36.45 -14.37 -8.40
N LYS A 151 -36.98 -13.16 -8.21
CA LYS A 151 -38.42 -12.96 -8.08
C LYS A 151 -39.18 -13.35 -9.36
N ASP A 152 -38.64 -13.02 -10.53
CA ASP A 152 -39.29 -13.36 -11.80
C ASP A 152 -39.29 -14.87 -12.07
N VAL A 153 -38.16 -15.54 -11.81
CA VAL A 153 -38.06 -17.01 -11.90
C VAL A 153 -39.04 -17.70 -10.94
N ASN A 154 -39.09 -17.28 -9.68
CA ASN A 154 -40.03 -17.87 -8.71
C ASN A 154 -41.50 -17.62 -9.07
N ASN A 155 -41.81 -16.47 -9.68
CA ASN A 155 -43.14 -16.16 -10.19
C ASN A 155 -43.50 -16.99 -11.44
N ALA A 156 -42.52 -17.36 -12.26
CA ALA A 156 -42.71 -18.25 -13.39
C ALA A 156 -42.98 -19.68 -12.91
N ASP A 157 -42.20 -20.19 -11.96
CA ASP A 157 -42.37 -21.53 -11.39
C ASP A 157 -43.73 -21.69 -10.66
N SER A 158 -44.17 -20.67 -9.91
CA SER A 158 -45.48 -20.71 -9.24
C SER A 158 -46.69 -20.69 -10.20
N LYS A 159 -46.51 -20.26 -11.46
CA LYS A 159 -47.55 -20.35 -12.50
C LYS A 159 -47.56 -21.69 -13.22
N VAL A 160 -46.49 -22.46 -13.12
CA VAL A 160 -46.41 -23.85 -13.58
C VAL A 160 -46.63 -24.74 -12.36
N GLY A 161 -47.88 -24.78 -11.87
CA GLY A 161 -48.26 -25.62 -10.73
C GLY A 161 -47.85 -27.10 -10.91
N PRO A 162 -47.66 -27.85 -9.81
CA PRO A 162 -47.19 -29.23 -9.87
C PRO A 162 -48.22 -30.08 -10.63
N TYR A 163 -47.77 -30.73 -11.71
CA TYR A 163 -48.44 -31.91 -12.23
C TYR A 163 -48.25 -33.09 -11.26
#